data_AF-A0A7S3J548-F1
#
_entry.id   AF-A0A7S3J548-F1
#
_cell.length_a   1.000
_cell.length_b   1.000
_cell.length_c   1.000
_cell.angle_alpha   90.00
_cell.angle_beta   90.00
_cell.angle_gamma   90.00
#
_symmetry.space_group_name_H-M   'P 1'
#
loop_
_entity.id
_entity.type
_entity.pdbx_description
1 polymer ?
#
loop_
_entity_poly.entity_id
_entity_poly.type
_entity_poly.pdbx_seq_one_letter_code
_entity_poly.pdbx_strand_id
1 'polypeptide(L)'
;KMASLVSLIAFDSYTKEEEKAFSELNVRIHSYHSLIEKGSQLDDKMLEQMTKPTADTIDVICFTSGTTGFPKGAMISHLNYTCNIAGAEDKLWDVNEHDVMISYLPLAHC
;
A
#
# COMPACT_ATOMS: atom_id res chain seq x y z
N LYS A 1 -1.98 5.94 -20.06
CA LYS A 1 -1.41 7.13 -19.37
C LYS A 1 -0.87 6.61 -18.05
N MET A 2 0.45 6.67 -17.78
CA MET A 2 0.97 6.19 -16.49
C MET A 2 0.41 7.09 -15.38
N ALA A 3 -0.04 6.48 -14.28
CA ALA A 3 -0.40 7.22 -13.09
C ALA A 3 0.85 7.93 -12.56
N SER A 4 0.73 9.22 -12.28
CA SER A 4 1.77 10.00 -11.60
C SER A 4 1.59 9.85 -10.09
N LEU A 5 2.69 9.83 -9.34
CA LEU A 5 2.64 9.92 -7.88
C LEU A 5 1.92 11.21 -7.47
N VAL A 6 0.87 11.10 -6.67
CA VAL A 6 0.09 12.25 -6.18
C VAL A 6 0.16 12.41 -4.67
N SER A 7 0.45 11.34 -3.95
CA SER A 7 0.47 11.33 -2.49
C SER A 7 1.56 10.40 -1.98
N LEU A 8 2.25 10.84 -0.93
CA LEU A 8 3.28 10.11 -0.22
C LEU A 8 2.85 9.97 1.24
N ILE A 9 2.97 8.76 1.77
CA ILE A 9 2.66 8.47 3.18
C ILE A 9 3.98 8.21 3.89
N ALA A 10 4.31 9.07 4.84
CA ALA A 10 5.52 8.96 5.66
C ALA A 10 5.19 8.26 6.97
N PHE A 11 5.87 7.14 7.24
CA PHE A 11 5.76 6.44 8.53
C PHE A 11 6.50 7.20 9.64
N ASP A 12 7.63 7.82 9.29
CA ASP A 12 8.39 8.70 10.17
C ASP A 12 7.94 10.16 10.04
N SER A 13 8.41 11.01 10.96
CA SER A 13 8.21 12.45 10.90
C SER A 13 8.97 13.07 9.72
N TYR A 14 8.39 14.11 9.13
CA TYR A 14 9.02 14.94 8.10
C TYR A 14 9.00 16.41 8.50
N THR A 15 9.90 17.18 7.90
CA THR A 15 10.12 18.61 8.13
C THR A 15 9.22 19.47 7.23
N LYS A 16 9.08 20.76 7.57
CA LYS A 16 8.33 21.72 6.72
C LYS A 16 9.02 21.97 5.39
N GLU A 17 10.34 21.87 5.37
CA GLU A 17 11.17 21.97 4.18
C GLU A 17 10.88 20.81 3.23
N GLU A 18 10.78 19.58 3.73
CA GLU A 18 10.38 18.40 2.96
C GLU A 18 8.95 18.53 2.44
N GLU A 19 8.00 18.97 3.28
CA GLU A 19 6.62 19.21 2.86
C GLU A 19 6.54 20.23 1.70
N LYS A 20 7.28 21.33 1.81
CA LYS A 20 7.36 22.33 0.75
C LYS A 20 7.96 21.75 -0.54
N ALA A 21 9.05 21.00 -0.43
CA ALA A 21 9.72 20.38 -1.58
C ALA A 21 8.80 19.40 -2.34
N PHE A 22 8.04 18.56 -1.63
CA PHE A 22 7.06 17.67 -2.28
C PHE A 22 5.87 18.44 -2.87
N SER A 23 5.41 19.50 -2.20
CA SER A 23 4.34 20.36 -2.73
C SER A 23 4.74 21.03 -4.05
N GLU A 24 5.99 21.46 -4.22
CA GLU A 24 6.51 22.02 -5.47
C GLU A 24 6.49 20.99 -6.62
N LEU A 25 6.52 19.70 -6.31
CA LEU A 25 6.38 18.59 -7.26
C LEU A 25 4.92 18.15 -7.46
N ASN A 26 3.94 18.86 -6.89
CA ASN A 26 2.52 18.48 -6.85
C ASN A 26 2.26 17.14 -6.14
N VAL A 27 3.13 16.74 -5.20
CA VAL A 27 2.96 15.55 -4.36
C VAL A 27 2.57 15.99 -2.96
N ARG A 28 1.49 15.42 -2.42
CA ARG A 28 1.05 15.66 -1.05
C ARG A 28 1.73 14.67 -0.11
N ILE A 29 2.47 15.14 0.88
CA ILE A 29 2.99 14.28 1.95
C ILE A 29 2.00 14.22 3.12
N HIS A 30 1.78 13.02 3.65
CA HIS A 30 0.91 12.76 4.79
C HIS A 30 1.66 11.92 5.81
N SER A 31 1.56 12.27 7.10
CA SER A 31 2.00 11.37 8.16
C SER A 31 1.05 10.17 8.24
N TYR A 32 1.61 8.97 8.34
CA TYR A 32 0.88 7.73 8.60
C TYR A 32 -0.03 7.87 9.83
N HIS A 33 0.50 8.43 10.92
CA HIS A 33 -0.26 8.64 12.15
C HIS A 33 -1.49 9.54 11.94
N SER A 34 -1.34 10.65 11.22
CA SER A 34 -2.46 11.55 10.91
C SER A 34 -3.52 10.87 10.04
N LEU A 35 -3.12 9.98 9.13
CA LEU A 35 -4.07 9.22 8.31
C LEU A 35 -4.87 8.20 9.13
N ILE A 36 -4.22 7.50 10.07
CA ILE A 36 -4.91 6.59 10.98
C ILE A 36 -5.90 7.36 11.86
N GLU A 37 -5.51 8.51 12.41
CA GLU A 37 -6.41 9.34 13.21
C GLU A 37 -7.62 9.81 12.39
N LYS A 38 -7.40 10.30 11.17
CA LYS A 38 -8.50 10.68 10.25
C LYS A 38 -9.41 9.50 9.93
N GLY A 39 -8.83 8.32 9.69
CA GLY A 39 -9.56 7.09 9.42
C GLY A 39 -10.46 6.68 10.58
N SER A 40 -10.00 6.85 11.82
CA SER A 40 -10.76 6.52 13.03
C SER A 40 -12.02 7.38 13.23
N GLN A 41 -12.11 8.51 12.54
CA GLN A 41 -13.23 9.44 12.61
C GLN A 41 -14.27 9.20 11.50
N LEU A 42 -14.03 8.23 10.61
CA LEU A 42 -14.95 7.90 9.52
C LEU A 42 -16.10 7.02 10.03
N ASP A 43 -17.32 7.35 9.60
CA ASP A 43 -18.49 6.48 9.75
C ASP A 43 -18.79 5.70 8.46
N ASP A 44 -19.69 4.72 8.55
CA ASP A 44 -20.07 3.88 7.40
C ASP A 44 -20.60 4.70 6.22
N LYS A 45 -21.33 5.77 6.49
CA LYS A 45 -21.90 6.64 5.46
C LYS A 45 -20.81 7.43 4.72
N MET A 46 -19.75 7.84 5.42
CA MET A 46 -18.57 8.46 4.82
C MET A 46 -17.78 7.45 3.99
N LEU A 47 -17.63 6.22 4.47
CA LEU A 47 -16.93 5.14 3.76
C LEU A 47 -17.65 4.73 2.47
N GLU A 48 -18.98 4.67 2.48
CA GLU A 48 -19.78 4.36 1.29
C GLU A 48 -19.64 5.38 0.16
N GLN A 49 -19.33 6.64 0.50
CA GLN A 49 -19.10 7.70 -0.49
C GLN A 49 -17.69 7.67 -1.09
N MET A 50 -16.77 6.87 -0.52
CA MET A 50 -15.41 6.77 -1.03
C MET A 50 -15.36 5.90 -2.29
N THR A 51 -14.44 6.23 -3.19
CA THR A 51 -14.17 5.40 -4.36
C THR A 51 -13.49 4.12 -3.92
N LYS A 52 -14.16 2.98 -4.11
CA LYS A 52 -13.60 1.66 -3.81
C LYS A 52 -12.70 1.19 -4.95
N PRO A 53 -11.59 0.49 -4.66
CA PRO A 53 -10.79 -0.13 -5.71
C PRO A 53 -11.58 -1.21 -6.44
N THR A 54 -11.23 -1.44 -7.71
CA THR A 54 -11.70 -2.58 -8.49
C THR A 54 -10.68 -3.72 -8.45
N ALA A 55 -11.08 -4.91 -8.91
CA ALA A 55 -10.19 -6.08 -9.03
C ALA A 55 -8.89 -5.78 -9.83
N ASP A 56 -8.99 -4.94 -10.85
CA ASP A 56 -7.87 -4.53 -11.70
C ASP A 56 -7.10 -3.31 -11.19
N THR A 57 -7.55 -2.68 -10.10
CA THR A 57 -6.82 -1.58 -9.48
C THR A 57 -5.50 -2.11 -8.94
N ILE A 58 -4.40 -1.44 -9.27
CA ILE A 58 -3.05 -1.78 -8.78
C ILE A 58 -3.00 -1.45 -7.29
N ASP A 59 -2.67 -2.46 -6.49
CA ASP A 59 -2.55 -2.38 -5.03
C ASP A 59 -1.11 -2.06 -4.63
N VAL A 60 -0.14 -2.79 -5.20
CA VAL A 60 1.29 -2.65 -4.89
C VAL A 60 2.13 -2.60 -6.16
N ILE A 61 3.17 -1.75 -6.15
CA ILE A 61 4.27 -1.82 -7.12
C ILE A 61 5.53 -2.23 -6.34
N CYS A 62 5.96 -3.48 -6.52
CA CYS A 62 7.11 -4.03 -5.80
C CYS A 62 8.38 -3.89 -6.66
N PHE A 63 9.35 -3.11 -6.20
CA PHE A 63 10.60 -2.89 -6.91
C PHE A 63 11.63 -3.97 -6.57
N THR A 64 12.17 -4.61 -7.60
CA THR A 64 13.22 -5.62 -7.46
C THR A 64 14.56 -5.05 -7.90
N SER A 65 15.65 -5.46 -7.25
CA SER A 65 17.00 -4.91 -7.48
C SER A 65 17.50 -5.06 -8.92
N GLY A 66 16.97 -6.03 -9.67
CA GLY A 66 17.28 -6.25 -11.09
C GLY A 66 18.75 -6.68 -11.30
N THR A 67 18.99 -7.94 -11.66
CA THR A 67 20.36 -8.44 -11.86
C THR A 67 21.05 -7.88 -13.11
N THR A 68 20.34 -7.17 -13.99
CA THR A 68 20.82 -6.72 -15.31
C THR A 68 20.43 -5.28 -15.68
N GLY A 69 20.16 -4.39 -14.70
CA GLY A 69 19.86 -2.99 -14.99
C GLY A 69 19.13 -2.25 -13.86
N PHE A 70 18.38 -1.20 -14.23
CA PHE A 70 17.57 -0.44 -13.27
C PHE A 70 16.51 -1.31 -12.59
N PRO A 71 16.14 -1.00 -11.33
CA PRO A 71 15.06 -1.69 -10.64
C PRO A 71 13.77 -1.71 -11.46
N LYS A 72 13.11 -2.86 -11.50
CA LYS A 72 11.83 -3.04 -12.20
C LYS A 72 10.72 -3.13 -11.17
N GLY A 73 9.64 -2.38 -11.39
CA GLY A 73 8.42 -2.43 -10.56
C GLY A 73 7.46 -3.49 -11.09
N ALA A 74 7.23 -4.55 -10.32
CA ALA A 74 6.16 -5.50 -10.57
C ALA A 74 4.83 -4.89 -10.10
N MET A 75 3.87 -4.73 -11.00
CA MET A 75 2.54 -4.23 -10.67
C MET A 75 1.65 -5.40 -10.23
N ILE A 76 1.11 -5.30 -9.02
CA ILE A 76 0.25 -6.32 -8.40
C ILE A 76 -1.12 -5.70 -8.19
N SER A 77 -2.16 -6.26 -8.82
CA SER A 77 -3.55 -5.81 -8.61
C SER A 77 -4.18 -6.43 -7.36
N HIS A 78 -5.29 -5.85 -6.90
CA HIS A 78 -6.10 -6.46 -5.83
C HIS A 78 -6.54 -7.88 -6.17
N LEU A 79 -6.86 -8.18 -7.44
CA LEU A 79 -7.19 -9.54 -7.87
C LEU A 79 -5.99 -10.49 -7.74
N ASN A 80 -4.79 -10.05 -8.12
CA ASN A 80 -3.60 -10.89 -7.97
C ASN A 80 -3.36 -11.25 -6.50
N TYR A 81 -3.49 -10.27 -5.60
CA TYR A 81 -3.25 -10.45 -4.18
C TYR A 81 -4.29 -11.37 -3.53
N THR A 82 -5.59 -11.12 -3.78
CA THR A 82 -6.69 -11.92 -3.22
C THR A 82 -6.69 -13.36 -3.72
N CYS A 83 -6.41 -13.59 -5.01
CA CYS A 83 -6.26 -14.95 -5.56
C CYS A 83 -5.08 -15.71 -4.95
N ASN A 84 -3.97 -15.02 -4.67
CA ASN A 84 -2.81 -15.65 -4.03
C ASN A 84 -3.13 -16.13 -2.61
N ILE A 85 -3.78 -15.28 -1.80
CA ILE A 85 -4.19 -15.63 -0.44
C ILE A 85 -5.22 -16.76 -0.45
N ALA A 86 -6.27 -16.65 -1.27
CA ALA A 86 -7.31 -17.68 -1.36
C ALA A 86 -6.73 -19.05 -1.80
N GLY A 87 -5.77 -19.06 -2.72
CA GLY A 87 -5.08 -20.28 -3.13
C GLY A 87 -4.19 -20.84 -2.02
N ALA A 88 -3.53 -20.00 -1.23
CA ALA A 88 -2.71 -20.43 -0.10
C ALA A 88 -3.55 -21.05 1.02
N GLU A 89 -4.69 -20.45 1.35
CA GLU A 89 -5.66 -20.97 2.32
C GLU A 89 -6.25 -22.32 1.87
N ASP A 90 -6.63 -22.44 0.60
CA ASP A 90 -7.24 -23.68 0.08
C ASP A 90 -6.23 -24.84 -0.11
N LYS A 91 -4.94 -24.55 -0.31
CA LYS A 91 -3.97 -25.57 -0.76
C LYS A 91 -2.72 -25.73 0.09
N LEU A 92 -2.34 -24.74 0.90
CA LEU A 92 -1.05 -24.72 1.59
C LEU A 92 -1.21 -24.76 3.11
N TRP A 93 -2.14 -23.98 3.66
CA TRP A 93 -2.24 -23.75 5.10
C TRP A 93 -3.69 -23.77 5.58
N ASP A 94 -3.97 -24.50 6.66
CA ASP A 94 -5.23 -24.46 7.39
C ASP A 94 -5.16 -23.37 8.47
N VAL A 95 -5.11 -22.11 8.03
CA VAL A 95 -4.97 -20.96 8.93
C VAL A 95 -6.30 -20.67 9.60
N ASN A 96 -6.29 -20.54 10.93
CA ASN A 96 -7.46 -20.17 11.73
C ASN A 96 -7.15 -19.02 12.71
N GLU A 97 -8.18 -18.57 13.41
CA GLU A 97 -8.10 -17.44 14.35
C GLU A 97 -7.19 -17.65 15.57
N HIS A 98 -6.70 -18.87 15.80
CA HIS A 98 -5.77 -19.20 16.88
C HIS A 98 -4.31 -19.26 16.44
N ASP A 99 -4.03 -19.17 15.15
CA ASP A 99 -2.66 -19.18 14.64
C ASP A 99 -1.95 -17.84 14.86
N VAL A 100 -0.64 -17.91 15.06
CA VAL A 100 0.23 -16.73 15.22
C VAL A 100 1.22 -16.69 14.06
N MET A 101 1.11 -15.67 13.22
CA MET A 101 2.05 -15.41 12.12
C MET A 101 3.06 -14.34 12.51
N ILE A 102 4.34 -14.61 12.26
CA ILE A 102 5.42 -13.63 12.44
C ILE A 102 5.93 -13.22 11.07
N SER A 103 5.72 -11.95 10.71
CA SER A 103 6.40 -11.33 9.58
C SER A 103 7.64 -10.59 10.08
N TYR A 104 8.81 -11.12 9.78
CA TYR A 104 10.09 -10.51 10.21
C TYR A 104 10.72 -9.63 9.12
N LEU A 105 10.25 -9.76 7.88
CA LEU A 105 10.78 -9.01 6.75
C LEU A 105 10.19 -7.59 6.71
N PRO A 106 10.95 -6.59 6.20
CA PRO A 106 10.41 -5.25 5.96
C PRO A 106 9.16 -5.30 5.07
N LEU A 107 8.24 -4.34 5.24
CA LEU A 107 7.00 -4.25 4.45
C LEU A 107 7.25 -4.18 2.93
N ALA A 108 8.41 -3.68 2.51
CA ALA A 108 8.81 -3.61 1.10
C ALA A 108 9.20 -4.97 0.50
N HIS A 109 9.35 -6.02 1.32
CA HIS A 109 9.49 -7.40 0.86
C HIS A 109 8.11 -8.02 0.68
N CYS A 110 7.58 -7.80 -0.52
CA CYS A 110 6.62 -8.70 -1.13
C CYS A 110 7.32 -10.04 -1.47
#